data_AF-A0A6N1WXT4-F1
#
_entry.id   AF-A0A6N1WXT4-F1
#
_cell.length_a   1.000
_cell.length_b   1.000
_cell.length_c   1.000
_cell.angle_alpha   90.00
_cell.angle_beta   90.00
_cell.angle_gamma   90.00
#
_symmetry.space_group_name_H-M   'P 1'
#
loop_
_entity.id
_entity.type
_entity.pdbx_description
1 polymer ?
#
loop_
_entity_poly.entity_id
_entity_poly.type
_entity_poly.pdbx_seq_one_letter_code
_entity_poly.pdbx_strand_id
1 'polypeptide(L)'
;MKKPTPLDQAKSQWKEASDAHVNSTAGVREAQEALGRLKGLIATEQASLASAKTEQRAGILAAFGFRASAPEQAESVADVQARIDALESVVPEHEATVQLAQAVHAATDAAVRHAEKAILLAKAKQAVDVETKAFEAFKAAHLHRLAVGAALNDRDLAAMQPRGGYWGERLYGDRHHIEYTAPGLDAATADLIAQAEQGK
;
A
#
# COMPACT_ATOMS: atom_id res chain seq x y z
N MET A 1 5.77 -3.41 -26.42
CA MET A 1 5.68 -2.95 -25.01
C MET A 1 5.57 -4.17 -24.10
N LYS A 2 6.38 -4.29 -23.05
CA LYS A 2 6.24 -5.40 -22.07
C LYS A 2 4.98 -5.17 -21.24
N LYS A 3 4.15 -6.21 -21.05
CA LYS A 3 2.99 -6.14 -20.15
C LYS A 3 3.50 -5.96 -18.71
N PRO A 4 2.89 -5.07 -17.90
CA PRO A 4 3.30 -4.86 -16.53
C PRO A 4 3.08 -6.13 -15.71
N THR A 5 4.04 -6.47 -14.85
CA THR A 5 3.92 -7.62 -13.96
C THR A 5 2.93 -7.30 -12.82
N PRO A 6 2.37 -8.32 -12.14
CA PRO A 6 1.54 -8.09 -10.95
C PRO A 6 2.26 -7.28 -9.87
N LEU A 7 3.57 -7.44 -9.74
CA LEU A 7 4.40 -6.66 -8.81
C LEU A 7 4.49 -5.18 -9.23
N ASP A 8 4.62 -4.90 -10.54
CA ASP A 8 4.68 -3.53 -11.05
C ASP A 8 3.33 -2.82 -10.86
N GLN A 9 2.22 -3.53 -11.10
CA GLN A 9 0.88 -3.01 -10.87
C GLN A 9 0.64 -2.67 -9.39
N ALA A 10 1.00 -3.59 -8.47
CA ALA A 10 0.86 -3.37 -7.03
C ALA A 10 1.72 -2.19 -6.54
N LYS A 11 2.94 -2.00 -7.09
CA LYS A 11 3.78 -0.84 -6.79
C LYS A 11 3.19 0.49 -7.29
N SER A 12 2.59 0.50 -8.48
CA SER A 12 1.90 1.69 -8.99
C SER A 12 0.74 2.08 -8.09
N GLN A 13 -0.09 1.10 -7.72
CA GLN A 13 -1.23 1.28 -6.82
C GLN A 13 -0.79 1.79 -5.44
N TRP A 14 0.30 1.23 -4.89
CA TRP A 14 0.85 1.72 -3.62
C TRP A 14 1.32 3.16 -3.71
N LYS A 15 1.99 3.53 -4.81
CA LYS A 15 2.46 4.91 -5.02
C LYS A 15 1.28 5.88 -5.10
N GLU A 16 0.28 5.57 -5.92
CA GLU A 16 -0.94 6.38 -6.05
C GLU A 16 -1.69 6.52 -4.71
N ALA A 17 -1.85 5.42 -3.96
CA ALA A 17 -2.49 5.43 -2.66
C ALA A 17 -1.68 6.23 -1.62
N SER A 18 -0.35 6.12 -1.65
CA SER A 18 0.55 6.86 -0.76
C SER A 18 0.51 8.35 -1.03
N ASP A 19 0.58 8.75 -2.31
CA ASP A 19 0.44 10.15 -2.73
C ASP A 19 -0.92 10.71 -2.30
N ALA A 20 -2.00 9.95 -2.49
CA ALA A 20 -3.34 10.31 -2.01
C ALA A 20 -3.41 10.41 -0.48
N HIS A 21 -2.73 9.52 0.26
CA HIS A 21 -2.68 9.55 1.72
C HIS A 21 -1.95 10.79 2.24
N VAL A 22 -0.81 11.15 1.64
CA VAL A 22 -0.08 12.38 1.98
C VAL A 22 -0.97 13.61 1.73
N ASN A 23 -1.64 13.68 0.57
CA ASN A 23 -2.57 14.77 0.26
C ASN A 23 -3.75 14.83 1.26
N SER A 24 -4.30 13.68 1.66
CA SER A 24 -5.38 13.63 2.64
C SER A 24 -4.94 14.12 4.03
N THR A 25 -3.69 13.88 4.42
CA THR A 25 -3.11 14.40 5.67
C THR A 25 -3.09 15.92 5.66
N ALA A 26 -2.72 16.52 4.52
CA ALA A 26 -2.75 17.97 4.35
C ALA A 26 -4.18 18.51 4.43
N GLY A 27 -5.15 17.83 3.79
CA GLY A 27 -6.57 18.21 3.84
C GLY A 27 -7.17 18.16 5.25
N VAL A 28 -6.82 17.15 6.06
CA VAL A 28 -7.24 17.08 7.47
C VAL A 28 -6.68 18.27 8.26
N ARG A 29 -5.39 18.58 8.07
CA ARG A 29 -4.76 19.71 8.75
C ARG A 29 -5.44 21.03 8.37
N GLU A 30 -5.67 21.26 7.08
CA GLU A 30 -6.32 22.48 6.58
C GLU A 30 -7.73 22.65 7.17
N ALA A 31 -8.53 21.57 7.21
CA ALA A 31 -9.86 21.60 7.80
C ALA A 31 -9.82 21.90 9.31
N GLN A 32 -8.87 21.31 10.04
CA GLN A 32 -8.66 21.56 11.46
C GLN A 32 -8.21 22.99 11.74
N GLU A 33 -7.30 23.53 10.93
CA GLU A 33 -6.85 24.93 11.02
C GLU A 33 -7.98 25.91 10.71
N ALA A 34 -8.83 25.61 9.71
CA ALA A 34 -10.01 26.42 9.42
C ALA A 34 -10.99 26.46 10.60
N LEU A 35 -11.30 25.29 11.19
CA LEU A 35 -12.14 25.21 12.38
C LEU A 35 -11.51 25.94 13.59
N GLY A 36 -10.19 25.80 13.77
CA GLY A 36 -9.44 26.48 14.82
C GLY A 36 -9.49 28.01 14.66
N ARG A 37 -9.33 28.51 13.43
CA ARG A 37 -9.47 29.95 13.12
C ARG A 37 -10.88 30.45 13.42
N LEU A 38 -11.92 29.71 13.04
CA LEU A 38 -13.31 30.07 13.34
C LEU A 38 -13.56 30.13 14.85
N LYS A 39 -13.12 29.12 15.61
CA LYS A 39 -13.24 29.10 17.08
C LYS A 39 -12.46 30.26 17.72
N GLY A 40 -11.31 30.62 17.17
CA GLY A 40 -10.54 31.80 17.60
C GLY A 40 -11.27 33.12 17.34
N LEU A 41 -11.93 33.26 16.19
CA LEU A 41 -12.75 34.44 15.88
C LEU A 41 -13.95 34.55 16.84
N ILE A 42 -14.65 33.45 17.10
CA ILE A 42 -15.76 33.42 18.08
C ILE A 42 -15.26 33.86 19.46
N ALA A 43 -14.13 33.33 19.92
CA ALA A 43 -13.54 33.74 21.20
C ALA A 43 -13.19 35.24 21.25
N THR A 44 -12.71 35.79 20.12
CA THR A 44 -12.40 37.23 20.01
C THR A 44 -13.67 38.07 20.09
N GLU A 45 -14.73 37.70 19.35
CA GLU A 45 -16.01 38.40 19.41
C GLU A 45 -16.68 38.27 20.78
N GLN A 46 -16.54 37.13 21.47
CA GLN A 46 -17.02 36.96 22.84
C GLN A 46 -16.31 37.91 23.82
N ALA A 47 -15.01 38.16 23.64
CA ALA A 47 -14.28 39.17 24.41
C ALA A 47 -14.78 40.60 24.10
N SER A 48 -15.02 40.91 22.81
CA SER A 48 -15.63 42.18 22.39
C SER A 48 -17.02 42.37 23.01
N LEU A 49 -17.84 41.32 23.08
CA LEU A 49 -19.17 41.34 23.69
C LEU A 49 -19.10 41.69 25.19
N ALA A 50 -18.13 41.10 25.91
CA ALA A 50 -17.91 41.41 27.32
C ALA A 50 -17.51 42.89 27.51
N SER A 51 -16.67 43.43 26.63
CA SER A 51 -16.29 44.85 26.64
C SER A 51 -17.48 45.75 26.34
N ALA A 52 -18.22 45.47 25.27
CA ALA A 52 -19.39 46.25 24.87
C ALA A 52 -20.48 46.27 25.96
N LYS A 53 -20.72 45.14 26.64
CA LYS A 53 -21.64 45.09 27.80
C LYS A 53 -21.15 45.95 28.97
N THR A 54 -19.84 46.01 29.19
CA THR A 54 -19.24 46.85 30.24
C THR A 54 -19.38 48.33 29.92
N GLU A 55 -19.15 48.72 28.68
CA GLU A 55 -19.36 50.09 28.19
C GLU A 55 -20.84 50.49 28.22
N GLN A 56 -21.74 49.58 27.87
CA GLN A 56 -23.18 49.79 27.98
C GLN A 56 -23.60 50.07 29.42
N ARG A 57 -23.13 49.27 30.38
CA ARG A 57 -23.37 49.50 31.82
C ARG A 57 -22.81 50.84 32.27
N ALA A 58 -21.60 51.21 31.82
CA ALA A 58 -20.98 52.49 32.14
C ALA A 58 -21.78 53.69 31.59
N GLY A 59 -22.29 53.58 30.36
CA GLY A 59 -23.16 54.58 29.74
C GLY A 59 -24.49 54.74 30.48
N ILE A 60 -25.11 53.63 30.89
CA ILE A 60 -26.32 53.64 31.74
C ILE A 60 -26.04 54.35 33.06
N LEU A 61 -24.95 54.02 33.76
CA LEU A 61 -24.58 54.67 35.02
C LEU A 61 -24.30 56.17 34.85
N ALA A 62 -23.67 56.58 33.74
CA ALA A 62 -23.47 57.98 33.42
C ALA A 62 -24.80 58.72 33.17
N ALA A 63 -25.74 58.09 32.46
CA ALA A 63 -27.08 58.65 32.23
C ALA A 63 -27.88 58.86 33.53
N PHE A 64 -27.65 58.04 34.55
CA PHE A 64 -28.23 58.21 35.89
C PHE A 64 -27.42 59.15 36.80
N GLY A 65 -26.39 59.83 36.29
CA GLY A 65 -25.58 60.79 37.05
C GLY A 65 -24.57 60.16 38.01
N PHE A 66 -24.34 58.85 37.94
CA PHE A 66 -23.35 58.16 38.78
C PHE A 66 -21.91 58.21 38.20
N ARG A 67 -21.71 58.80 37.02
CA ARG A 67 -20.39 58.96 36.38
C ARG A 67 -20.29 60.23 35.53
N ALA A 68 -19.10 60.83 35.47
CA ALA A 68 -18.86 62.14 34.85
C ALA A 68 -18.94 62.19 33.31
N SER A 69 -18.86 61.06 32.61
CA SER A 69 -19.02 61.01 31.15
C SER A 69 -19.37 59.59 30.68
N ALA A 70 -20.28 59.49 29.71
CA ALA A 70 -20.59 58.25 29.01
C ALA A 70 -19.51 58.01 27.94
N PRO A 71 -18.90 56.82 27.86
CA PRO A 71 -18.05 56.48 26.72
C PRO A 71 -18.89 56.48 25.44
N GLU A 72 -18.32 57.01 24.35
CA GLU A 72 -18.93 56.91 23.01
C GLU A 72 -18.92 55.45 22.58
N GLN A 73 -20.10 54.83 22.47
CA GLN A 73 -20.22 53.42 22.07
C GLN A 73 -19.94 53.31 20.58
N ALA A 74 -18.81 52.67 20.22
CA ALA A 74 -18.43 52.44 18.83
C ALA A 74 -19.24 51.31 18.16
N GLU A 75 -19.69 50.31 18.93
CA GLU A 75 -20.52 49.18 18.47
C GLU A 75 -21.58 48.81 19.51
N SER A 76 -22.78 48.44 19.06
CA SER A 76 -23.84 47.99 19.98
C SER A 76 -23.64 46.54 20.40
N VAL A 77 -24.08 46.19 21.62
CA VAL A 77 -24.07 44.81 22.12
C VAL A 77 -24.85 43.86 21.21
N ALA A 78 -25.93 44.35 20.57
CA ALA A 78 -26.74 43.56 19.65
C ALA A 78 -25.97 43.20 18.37
N ASP A 79 -25.17 44.13 17.84
CA ASP A 79 -24.37 43.90 16.64
C ASP A 79 -23.29 42.85 16.90
N VAL A 80 -22.58 42.94 18.03
CA VAL A 80 -21.57 41.95 18.41
C VAL A 80 -22.21 40.56 18.62
N GLN A 81 -23.37 40.49 19.27
CA GLN A 81 -24.09 39.23 19.45
C GLN A 81 -24.51 38.62 18.11
N ALA A 82 -25.03 39.43 17.18
CA ALA A 82 -25.41 38.94 15.86
C ALA A 82 -24.22 38.38 15.07
N ARG A 83 -23.02 38.96 15.21
CA ARG A 83 -21.79 38.40 14.61
C ARG A 83 -21.41 37.06 15.23
N ILE A 84 -21.49 36.93 16.55
CA ILE A 84 -21.23 35.66 17.25
C ILE A 84 -22.20 34.59 16.75
N ASP A 85 -23.49 34.89 16.72
CA ASP A 85 -24.52 33.94 16.29
C ASP A 85 -24.29 33.51 14.82
N ALA A 86 -23.90 34.45 13.95
CA ALA A 86 -23.55 34.15 12.57
C ALA A 86 -22.31 33.23 12.47
N LEU A 87 -21.26 33.47 13.24
CA LEU A 87 -20.06 32.61 13.27
C LEU A 87 -20.36 31.23 13.88
N GLU A 88 -21.16 31.16 14.94
CA GLU A 88 -21.57 29.90 15.56
C GLU A 88 -22.44 29.06 14.61
N SER A 89 -23.25 29.70 13.76
CA SER A 89 -24.09 28.99 12.79
C SER A 89 -23.31 28.17 11.75
N VAL A 90 -22.07 28.56 11.44
CA VAL A 90 -21.21 27.86 10.46
C VAL A 90 -20.26 26.84 11.10
N VAL A 91 -20.15 26.82 12.44
CA VAL A 91 -19.31 25.83 13.15
C VAL A 91 -19.67 24.38 12.78
N PRO A 92 -20.95 23.97 12.71
CA PRO A 92 -21.31 22.59 12.35
C PRO A 92 -20.81 22.19 10.95
N GLU A 93 -20.80 23.11 9.99
CA GLU A 93 -20.31 22.85 8.63
C GLU A 93 -18.79 22.61 8.61
N HIS A 94 -18.05 23.39 9.39
CA HIS A 94 -16.60 23.18 9.55
C HIS A 94 -16.29 21.88 10.28
N GLU A 95 -17.06 21.52 11.31
CA GLU A 95 -16.90 20.25 12.01
C GLU A 95 -17.23 19.05 11.10
N ALA A 96 -18.28 19.16 10.28
CA ALA A 96 -18.60 18.16 9.26
C ALA A 96 -17.47 18.03 8.21
N THR A 97 -16.87 19.15 7.81
CA THR A 97 -15.73 19.16 6.88
C THR A 97 -14.51 18.45 7.46
N VAL A 98 -14.22 18.66 8.75
CA VAL A 98 -13.15 17.92 9.45
C VAL A 98 -13.44 16.42 9.49
N GLN A 99 -14.67 16.03 9.82
CA GLN A 99 -15.07 14.62 9.86
C GLN A 99 -14.96 13.97 8.48
N LEU A 100 -15.37 14.66 7.42
CA LEU A 100 -15.22 14.19 6.05
C LEU A 100 -13.75 14.01 5.67
N ALA A 101 -12.90 15.00 5.97
CA ALA A 101 -11.47 14.93 5.71
C ALA A 101 -10.81 13.74 6.43
N GLN A 102 -11.20 13.50 7.70
CA GLN A 102 -10.73 12.34 8.47
C GLN A 102 -11.21 11.01 7.88
N ALA A 103 -12.46 10.94 7.41
CA ALA A 103 -12.98 9.75 6.74
C ALA A 103 -12.22 9.44 5.44
N VAL A 104 -11.92 10.47 4.64
CA VAL A 104 -11.09 10.33 3.43
C VAL A 104 -9.68 9.86 3.80
N HIS A 105 -9.07 10.43 4.84
CA HIS A 105 -7.74 10.04 5.32
C HIS A 105 -7.69 8.57 5.80
N ALA A 106 -8.73 8.11 6.50
CA ALA A 106 -8.83 6.71 6.92
C ALA A 106 -8.99 5.77 5.70
N ALA A 107 -9.74 6.17 4.68
CA ALA A 107 -9.90 5.41 3.46
C ALA A 107 -8.57 5.29 2.67
N THR A 108 -7.78 6.36 2.61
CA THR A 108 -6.47 6.33 1.93
C THR A 108 -5.44 5.49 2.70
N ASP A 109 -5.42 5.54 4.04
CA ASP A 109 -4.60 4.64 4.87
C ASP A 109 -4.93 3.16 4.61
N ALA A 110 -6.22 2.82 4.57
CA ALA A 110 -6.65 1.47 4.22
C ALA A 110 -6.18 1.06 2.82
N ALA A 111 -6.29 1.95 1.83
CA ALA A 111 -5.83 1.70 0.47
C ALA A 111 -4.31 1.44 0.40
N VAL A 112 -3.50 2.21 1.15
CA VAL A 112 -2.05 1.98 1.27
C VAL A 112 -1.76 0.58 1.81
N ARG A 113 -2.40 0.19 2.91
CA ARG A 113 -2.21 -1.15 3.52
C ARG A 113 -2.64 -2.28 2.58
N HIS A 114 -3.72 -2.09 1.83
CA HIS A 114 -4.15 -3.05 0.82
C HIS A 114 -3.11 -3.22 -0.29
N ALA A 115 -2.54 -2.13 -0.79
CA ALA A 115 -1.50 -2.16 -1.81
C ALA A 115 -0.19 -2.80 -1.28
N GLU A 116 0.21 -2.52 -0.03
CA GLU A 116 1.35 -3.17 0.62
C GLU A 116 1.17 -4.69 0.70
N LYS A 117 -0.02 -5.14 1.11
CA LYS A 117 -0.35 -6.56 1.14
C LYS A 117 -0.27 -7.19 -0.26
N ALA A 118 -0.74 -6.49 -1.29
CA ALA A 118 -0.64 -6.96 -2.67
C ALA A 118 0.82 -7.10 -3.13
N ILE A 119 1.70 -6.16 -2.76
CA ILE A 119 3.15 -6.25 -3.03
C ILE A 119 3.75 -7.48 -2.35
N LEU A 120 3.42 -7.72 -1.07
CA LEU A 120 3.92 -8.87 -0.32
C LEU A 120 3.49 -10.19 -0.97
N LEU A 121 2.22 -10.31 -1.37
CA LEU A 121 1.70 -11.48 -2.06
C LEU A 121 2.37 -11.70 -3.43
N ALA A 122 2.58 -10.62 -4.20
CA ALA A 122 3.26 -10.71 -5.49
C ALA A 122 4.72 -11.16 -5.35
N LYS A 123 5.44 -10.66 -4.33
CA LYS A 123 6.81 -11.10 -4.02
C LYS A 123 6.85 -12.56 -3.57
N ALA A 124 5.93 -12.97 -2.70
CA ALA A 124 5.84 -14.35 -2.23
C ALA A 124 5.60 -15.31 -3.41
N LYS A 125 4.67 -14.97 -4.31
CA LYS A 125 4.43 -15.76 -5.53
C LYS A 125 5.68 -15.85 -6.41
N GLN A 126 6.37 -14.73 -6.62
CA GLN A 126 7.61 -14.72 -7.40
C GLN A 126 8.70 -15.59 -6.77
N ALA A 127 8.83 -15.59 -5.44
CA ALA A 127 9.78 -16.45 -4.74
C ALA A 127 9.48 -17.93 -4.95
N VAL A 128 8.21 -18.33 -4.84
CA VAL A 128 7.76 -19.71 -5.11
C VAL A 128 8.05 -20.12 -6.56
N ASP A 129 7.80 -19.24 -7.52
CA ASP A 129 8.10 -19.51 -8.93
C ASP A 129 9.60 -19.69 -9.19
N VAL A 130 10.45 -18.89 -8.51
CA VAL A 130 11.91 -18.99 -8.60
C VAL A 130 12.41 -20.29 -7.96
N GLU A 131 11.91 -20.63 -6.76
CA GLU A 131 12.26 -21.86 -6.07
C GLU A 131 11.87 -23.10 -6.89
N THR A 132 10.65 -23.11 -7.45
CA THR A 132 10.18 -24.21 -8.31
C THR A 132 11.07 -24.38 -9.53
N LYS A 133 11.45 -23.29 -10.20
CA LYS A 133 12.37 -23.34 -11.35
C LYS A 133 13.76 -23.81 -10.96
N ALA A 134 14.27 -23.36 -9.81
CA ALA A 134 15.56 -23.81 -9.30
C ALA A 134 15.55 -25.31 -8.96
N PHE A 135 14.46 -25.79 -8.36
CA PHE A 135 14.27 -27.19 -8.05
C PHE A 135 14.19 -28.06 -9.31
N GLU A 136 13.40 -27.66 -10.32
CA GLU A 136 13.34 -28.38 -11.60
C GLU A 136 14.69 -28.38 -12.34
N ALA A 137 15.42 -27.25 -12.32
CA ALA A 137 16.76 -27.18 -12.89
C ALA A 137 17.76 -28.09 -12.14
N PHE A 138 17.68 -28.13 -10.81
CA PHE A 138 18.49 -29.04 -9.98
C PHE A 138 18.17 -30.50 -10.30
N LYS A 139 16.88 -30.87 -10.38
CA LYS A 139 16.43 -32.22 -10.75
C LYS A 139 16.96 -32.61 -12.12
N ALA A 140 16.82 -31.76 -13.13
CA ALA A 140 17.35 -32.00 -14.47
C ALA A 140 18.88 -32.22 -14.47
N ALA A 141 19.64 -31.37 -13.77
CA ALA A 141 21.09 -31.49 -13.66
C ALA A 141 21.53 -32.76 -12.91
N HIS A 142 20.80 -33.13 -11.85
CA HIS A 142 21.06 -34.34 -11.08
C HIS A 142 20.81 -35.61 -11.93
N LEU A 143 19.69 -35.65 -12.65
CA LEU A 143 19.35 -36.74 -13.57
C LEU A 143 20.40 -36.88 -14.68
N HIS A 144 20.81 -35.77 -15.29
CA HIS A 144 21.88 -35.77 -16.29
C HIS A 144 23.18 -36.35 -15.73
N ARG A 145 23.60 -35.93 -14.53
CA ARG A 145 24.81 -36.45 -13.88
C ARG A 145 24.72 -37.96 -13.61
N LEU A 146 23.56 -38.47 -13.19
CA LEU A 146 23.36 -39.89 -12.96
C LEU A 146 23.40 -40.69 -14.27
N ALA A 147 22.81 -40.19 -15.34
CA ALA A 147 22.87 -40.81 -16.67
C ALA A 147 24.31 -40.88 -17.19
N VAL A 148 25.08 -39.78 -17.09
CA VAL A 148 26.51 -39.74 -17.45
C VAL A 148 27.32 -40.71 -16.59
N GLY A 149 27.12 -40.71 -15.27
CA GLY A 149 27.84 -41.58 -14.35
C GLY A 149 27.54 -43.08 -14.55
N ALA A 150 26.32 -43.43 -14.94
CA ALA A 150 25.95 -44.80 -15.31
C ALA A 150 26.60 -45.18 -16.65
N ALA A 151 26.56 -44.29 -17.65
CA ALA A 151 27.20 -44.50 -18.94
C ALA A 151 28.72 -44.69 -18.84
N LEU A 152 29.38 -43.99 -17.92
CA LEU A 152 30.85 -44.10 -17.75
C LEU A 152 31.29 -45.32 -16.93
N ASN A 153 30.42 -45.89 -16.08
CA ASN A 153 30.78 -46.99 -15.19
C ASN A 153 30.34 -48.38 -15.71
N ASP A 154 29.30 -48.47 -16.54
CA ASP A 154 28.85 -49.73 -17.13
C ASP A 154 29.34 -49.88 -18.58
N ARG A 155 30.22 -50.85 -18.80
CA ARG A 155 30.74 -51.27 -20.13
C ARG A 155 29.67 -51.85 -21.06
N ASP A 156 28.45 -52.06 -20.58
CA ASP A 156 27.33 -52.69 -21.29
C ASP A 156 26.21 -51.69 -21.64
N LEU A 157 26.58 -50.48 -22.07
CA LEU A 157 25.63 -49.47 -22.60
C LEU A 157 24.72 -50.01 -23.72
N ALA A 158 25.19 -50.99 -24.49
CA ALA A 158 24.41 -51.64 -25.55
C ALA A 158 23.23 -52.48 -25.03
N ALA A 159 23.23 -52.89 -23.75
CA ALA A 159 22.14 -53.64 -23.12
C ALA A 159 21.09 -52.72 -22.47
N MET A 160 21.46 -51.48 -22.14
CA MET A 160 20.53 -50.45 -21.67
C MET A 160 19.93 -49.68 -22.84
N GLN A 161 19.07 -50.34 -23.62
CA GLN A 161 18.18 -49.59 -24.52
C GLN A 161 17.43 -48.52 -23.71
N PRO A 162 17.35 -47.27 -24.21
CA PRO A 162 16.73 -46.15 -23.51
C PRO A 162 15.22 -46.33 -23.53
N ARG A 163 14.71 -47.26 -22.72
CA ARG A 163 13.28 -47.31 -22.40
C ARG A 163 13.11 -46.38 -21.21
N GLY A 164 12.42 -45.25 -21.41
CA GLY A 164 12.14 -44.26 -20.37
C GLY A 164 11.58 -44.85 -19.06
N GLY A 165 11.01 -46.07 -19.09
CA GLY A 165 10.59 -46.81 -17.91
C GLY A 165 11.68 -47.34 -16.98
N TYR A 166 12.90 -47.60 -17.47
CA TYR A 166 14.01 -48.04 -16.61
C TYR A 166 14.45 -46.93 -15.64
N TRP A 167 14.48 -45.69 -16.11
CA TRP A 167 14.87 -44.54 -15.31
C TRP A 167 13.77 -44.09 -14.34
N GLY A 168 12.50 -44.12 -14.75
CA GLY A 168 11.38 -43.85 -13.85
C GLY A 168 11.40 -44.76 -12.62
N GLU A 169 11.52 -46.07 -12.85
CA GLU A 169 11.51 -47.09 -11.79
C GLU A 169 12.72 -46.96 -10.85
N ARG A 170 13.92 -46.67 -11.40
CA ARG A 170 15.15 -46.55 -10.60
C ARG A 170 15.24 -45.27 -9.77
N LEU A 171 14.64 -44.17 -10.22
CA LEU A 171 14.80 -42.85 -9.61
C LEU A 171 13.61 -42.44 -8.73
N TYR A 172 12.40 -42.87 -9.10
CA TYR A 172 11.16 -42.47 -8.44
C TYR A 172 10.38 -43.66 -7.88
N GLY A 173 10.86 -44.89 -8.09
CA GLY A 173 10.21 -46.11 -7.59
C GLY A 173 8.91 -46.46 -8.32
N ASP A 174 8.58 -45.76 -9.41
CA ASP A 174 7.40 -46.03 -10.24
C ASP A 174 7.69 -45.86 -11.73
N ARG A 175 6.88 -46.50 -12.57
CA ARG A 175 6.94 -46.36 -14.04
C ARG A 175 6.02 -45.26 -14.58
N HIS A 176 5.48 -44.36 -13.75
CA HIS A 176 4.47 -43.39 -14.19
C HIS A 176 5.07 -42.01 -14.47
N HIS A 177 6.27 -41.71 -13.98
CA HIS A 177 6.98 -40.45 -14.24
C HIS A 177 7.65 -40.35 -15.64
N ILE A 178 7.32 -41.26 -16.56
CA ILE A 178 8.02 -41.45 -17.84
C ILE A 178 7.73 -40.33 -18.86
N GLU A 179 6.53 -39.75 -18.87
CA GLU A 179 6.15 -38.85 -19.98
C GLU A 179 6.60 -37.39 -19.81
N TYR A 180 7.01 -36.97 -18.62
CA TYR A 180 7.37 -35.56 -18.36
C TYR A 180 8.87 -35.29 -18.16
N THR A 181 9.72 -36.34 -18.14
CA THR A 181 11.10 -36.20 -17.63
C THR A 181 12.21 -36.12 -18.69
N ALA A 182 11.95 -36.20 -20.01
CA ALA A 182 13.07 -36.52 -20.91
C ALA A 182 13.18 -35.89 -22.32
N PRO A 183 12.75 -34.64 -22.62
CA PRO A 183 13.27 -34.00 -23.83
C PRO A 183 14.81 -33.83 -23.81
N GLY A 184 15.39 -33.70 -22.61
CA GLY A 184 16.85 -33.54 -22.43
C GLY A 184 17.62 -34.83 -22.19
N LEU A 185 16.94 -35.91 -21.78
CA LEU A 185 17.60 -37.17 -21.45
C LEU A 185 17.91 -37.96 -22.72
N ASP A 186 17.01 -37.94 -23.70
CA ASP A 186 17.25 -38.53 -25.02
C ASP A 186 18.36 -37.79 -25.77
N ALA A 187 18.39 -36.44 -25.68
CA ALA A 187 19.45 -35.62 -26.27
C ALA A 187 20.82 -35.86 -25.59
N ALA A 188 20.86 -35.89 -24.25
CA ALA A 188 22.10 -36.16 -23.51
C ALA A 188 22.61 -37.60 -23.73
N THR A 189 21.70 -38.57 -23.81
CA THR A 189 22.06 -39.97 -24.11
C THR A 189 22.57 -40.10 -25.55
N ALA A 190 21.96 -39.40 -26.51
CA ALA A 190 22.43 -39.36 -27.90
C ALA A 190 23.81 -38.69 -28.01
N ASP A 191 24.05 -37.59 -27.30
CA ASP A 191 25.36 -36.92 -27.28
C ASP A 191 26.45 -37.79 -26.63
N LEU A 192 26.12 -38.51 -25.55
CA LEU A 192 27.06 -39.43 -24.90
C LEU A 192 27.38 -40.67 -25.76
N ILE A 193 26.38 -41.23 -26.45
CA ILE A 193 26.59 -42.31 -27.42
C ILE A 193 27.49 -41.81 -28.56
N ALA A 194 27.22 -40.61 -29.10
CA ALA A 194 28.03 -40.02 -30.15
C ALA A 194 29.48 -39.72 -29.70
N GLN A 195 29.70 -39.33 -28.44
CA GLN A 195 31.04 -39.13 -27.88
C GLN A 195 31.78 -40.46 -27.67
N ALA A 196 31.09 -41.48 -27.17
CA ALA A 196 31.64 -42.83 -26.99
C ALA A 196 32.02 -43.50 -28.32
N GLU A 197 31.20 -43.33 -29.37
CA GLU A 197 31.50 -43.80 -30.73
C GLU A 197 32.70 -43.06 -31.37
N GLN A 198 32.97 -41.83 -30.94
CA GLN A 198 34.14 -41.05 -31.36
C GLN A 198 35.42 -41.35 -30.56
N GLY A 199 35.35 -42.23 -29.55
CA GLY A 199 36.50 -42.59 -28.72
C GLY A 199 37.05 -41.44 -27.85
N LYS A 200 36.20 -40.48 -27.46
CA LYS A 200 36.53 -39.39 -26.54
C LYS A 200 35.98 -39.63 -25.15
#